data_AF-A0A9P4QT65-F1
#
_entry.id   AF-A0A9P4QT65-F1
#
_cell.length_a   1.000
_cell.length_b   1.000
_cell.length_c   1.000
_cell.angle_alpha   90.00
_cell.angle_beta   90.00
_cell.angle_gamma   90.00
#
_symmetry.space_group_name_H-M   'P 1'
#
loop_
_entity.id
_entity.type
_entity.pdbx_description
1 polymer ?
#
loop_
_entity_poly.entity_id
_entity_poly.type
_entity_poly.pdbx_seq_one_letter_code
_entity_poly.pdbx_strand_id
1 'polypeptide(L)'
;KPIVRKPFPAPVKDRSPIVGLTPDVVLRTCFRIGEALNVGCSAVKDGKDVLLELYARVLSSQRDHVEQQFTFCDLFHKRAPYIRATYNATIWRAAELYEFDSKRLLHHDAICRCIGKMRRQGNGWELVILNIWPAKWDDILWVKGI
;
A
#
# COMPACT_ATOMS: atom_id res chain seq x y z
N LYS A 1 13.10 0.08 16.32
CA LYS A 1 12.05 0.84 17.05
C LYS A 1 10.95 1.19 16.05
N PRO A 2 9.66 0.96 16.36
CA PRO A 2 8.55 1.29 15.46
C PRO A 2 8.55 2.76 15.04
N ILE A 3 8.19 3.02 13.79
CA ILE A 3 7.83 4.37 13.35
C ILE A 3 6.38 4.61 13.77
N VAL A 4 6.17 5.64 14.58
CA VAL A 4 4.84 6.13 14.97
C VAL A 4 4.67 7.49 14.29
N ARG A 5 3.74 7.58 13.33
CA ARG A 5 3.41 8.87 12.70
C ARG A 5 2.45 9.67 13.57
N LYS A 6 2.46 10.98 13.39
CA LYS A 6 1.34 11.83 13.81
C LYS A 6 0.07 11.39 13.04
N PRO A 7 -1.12 11.62 13.60
CA PRO A 7 -2.37 11.36 12.89
C PRO A 7 -2.37 12.03 11.51
N PHE A 8 -2.99 11.38 10.53
CA PHE A 8 -3.19 12.01 9.23
C PHE A 8 -3.94 13.33 9.39
N PRO A 9 -3.58 14.37 8.62
CA PRO A 9 -4.36 15.59 8.56
C PRO A 9 -5.84 15.27 8.29
N ALA A 10 -6.74 16.06 8.86
CA ALA A 10 -8.14 15.98 8.50
C ALA A 10 -8.28 16.24 6.99
N PRO A 11 -9.15 15.50 6.28
CA PRO A 11 -9.49 15.84 4.90
C PRO A 11 -9.92 17.29 4.79
N VAL A 12 -9.64 17.91 3.65
CA VAL A 12 -10.11 19.26 3.35
C VAL A 12 -11.64 19.29 3.41
N LYS A 13 -12.22 20.44 3.75
CA LYS A 13 -13.68 20.59 3.70
C LYS A 13 -14.14 20.50 2.24
N ASP A 14 -15.37 20.01 2.06
CA ASP A 14 -16.03 20.09 0.77
C ASP A 14 -16.08 21.56 0.30
N ARG A 15 -15.87 21.78 -1.00
CA ARG A 15 -15.78 23.11 -1.64
C ARG A 15 -14.64 23.99 -1.11
N SER A 16 -13.41 23.44 -1.10
CA SER A 16 -12.21 24.23 -0.83
C SER A 16 -12.10 25.45 -1.75
N PRO A 17 -11.66 26.63 -1.24
CA PRO A 17 -11.38 27.80 -2.09
C PRO A 17 -10.16 27.59 -3.00
N ILE A 18 -9.35 26.55 -2.75
CA ILE A 18 -8.22 26.17 -3.58
C ILE A 18 -8.74 25.38 -4.78
N VAL A 19 -8.65 25.97 -5.97
CA VAL A 19 -9.09 25.36 -7.24
C VAL A 19 -8.35 24.03 -7.46
N GLY A 20 -9.12 22.97 -7.74
CA GLY A 20 -8.60 21.62 -7.97
C GLY A 20 -8.34 20.80 -6.71
N LEU A 21 -8.46 21.39 -5.51
CA LEU A 21 -8.36 20.64 -4.25
C LEU A 21 -9.71 20.02 -3.91
N THR A 22 -9.78 18.69 -4.01
CA THR A 22 -10.97 17.91 -3.66
C THR A 22 -10.69 16.99 -2.46
N PRO A 23 -11.66 16.79 -1.53
CA PRO A 23 -11.57 15.75 -0.52
C PRO A 23 -11.79 14.33 -1.08
N ASP A 24 -12.13 14.18 -2.36
CA ASP A 24 -12.57 12.91 -2.95
C ASP A 24 -11.55 11.80 -2.81
N VAL A 25 -10.26 12.10 -2.98
CA VAL A 25 -9.18 11.12 -2.90
C VAL A 25 -8.13 11.56 -1.89
N VAL A 26 -7.84 10.71 -0.89
CA VAL A 26 -6.82 10.98 0.12
C VAL A 26 -5.73 9.91 0.09
N LEU A 27 -4.47 10.33 -0.04
CA LEU A 27 -3.30 9.46 0.09
C LEU A 27 -2.86 9.38 1.57
N ARG A 28 -2.68 8.15 2.07
CA ARG A 28 -2.26 7.88 3.45
C ARG A 28 -1.06 6.94 3.48
N THR A 29 0.09 7.44 3.92
CA THR A 29 1.31 6.64 4.11
C THR A 29 1.34 5.92 5.45
N CYS A 30 1.42 4.60 5.40
CA CYS A 30 1.46 3.68 6.54
C CYS A 30 2.80 2.93 6.59
N PHE A 31 3.38 2.84 7.79
CA PHE A 31 4.59 2.05 8.06
C PHE A 31 4.31 0.77 8.87
N ARG A 32 3.04 0.58 9.24
CA ARG A 32 2.54 -0.53 10.04
C ARG A 32 1.37 -1.20 9.33
N ILE A 33 1.35 -2.53 9.33
CA ILE A 33 0.27 -3.28 8.66
C ILE A 33 -1.08 -3.04 9.34
N GLY A 34 -1.09 -2.96 10.68
CA GLY A 34 -2.31 -2.65 11.44
C GLY A 34 -2.90 -1.29 11.11
N GLU A 35 -2.06 -0.27 10.87
CA GLU A 35 -2.53 1.06 10.46
C GLU A 35 -3.15 1.03 9.07
N ALA A 36 -2.50 0.37 8.12
CA ALA A 36 -3.01 0.22 6.76
C ALA A 36 -4.35 -0.52 6.73
N LEU A 37 -4.50 -1.58 7.54
CA LEU A 37 -5.77 -2.28 7.71
C LEU A 37 -6.84 -1.36 8.31
N ASN A 38 -6.54 -0.68 9.43
CA ASN A 38 -7.52 0.19 10.08
C ASN A 38 -8.00 1.31 9.15
N VAL A 39 -7.07 2.00 8.49
CA VAL A 39 -7.38 3.09 7.56
C VAL A 39 -8.14 2.57 6.34
N GLY A 40 -7.62 1.51 5.70
CA GLY A 40 -8.22 0.96 4.48
C GLY A 40 -9.61 0.37 4.71
N CYS A 41 -9.78 -0.43 5.76
CA CYS A 41 -11.07 -1.04 6.08
C CYS A 41 -12.11 0.01 6.42
N SER A 42 -11.76 1.02 7.22
CA SER A 42 -12.68 2.11 7.55
C SER A 42 -13.03 2.93 6.31
N ALA A 43 -12.07 3.24 5.44
CA ALA A 43 -12.34 3.96 4.19
C ALA A 43 -13.35 3.21 3.31
N VAL A 44 -13.18 1.91 3.13
CA VAL A 44 -14.12 1.08 2.35
C VAL A 44 -15.51 1.06 2.98
N LYS A 45 -15.60 0.94 4.31
CA LYS A 45 -16.88 0.95 5.04
C LYS A 45 -17.61 2.28 4.92
N ASP A 46 -16.85 3.38 4.94
CA ASP A 46 -17.37 4.74 4.85
C ASP A 46 -17.62 5.19 3.39
N GLY A 47 -17.32 4.35 2.39
CA GLY A 47 -17.42 4.71 0.97
C GLY A 47 -16.44 5.80 0.53
N LYS A 48 -15.31 5.97 1.23
CA LYS A 48 -14.29 6.98 0.93
C LYS A 48 -13.22 6.41 0.00
N ASP A 49 -12.78 7.21 -0.97
CA ASP A 49 -11.69 6.83 -1.84
C ASP A 49 -10.32 7.18 -1.19
N VAL A 50 -9.68 6.17 -0.60
CA VAL A 50 -8.40 6.32 0.08
C VAL A 50 -7.34 5.48 -0.62
N LEU A 51 -6.28 6.15 -1.05
CA LEU A 51 -5.05 5.52 -1.49
C LEU A 51 -4.15 5.26 -0.29
N LEU A 52 -3.66 4.03 -0.17
CA LEU A 52 -2.68 3.65 0.83
C LEU A 52 -1.31 3.59 0.18
N GLU A 53 -0.37 4.35 0.72
CA GLU A 53 1.05 4.14 0.48
C GLU A 53 1.59 3.31 1.64
N LEU A 54 2.00 2.08 1.38
CA LEU A 54 2.42 1.12 2.37
C LEU A 54 3.89 0.77 2.18
N TYR A 55 4.69 0.92 3.24
CA TYR A 55 6.01 0.32 3.33
C TYR A 55 5.90 -0.97 4.13
N ALA A 56 6.30 -2.09 3.53
CA ALA A 56 6.12 -3.42 4.13
C ALA A 56 7.20 -4.40 3.67
N ARG A 57 7.26 -5.56 4.31
CA ARG A 57 8.08 -6.70 3.87
C ARG A 57 7.21 -7.72 3.16
N VAL A 58 7.73 -8.26 2.07
CA VAL A 58 7.12 -9.37 1.34
C VAL A 58 7.32 -10.65 2.13
N LEU A 59 6.25 -11.18 2.72
CA LEU A 59 6.27 -12.49 3.38
C LEU A 59 6.16 -13.61 2.35
N SER A 60 5.36 -13.43 1.32
CA SER A 60 5.31 -14.34 0.18
C SER A 60 4.89 -13.59 -1.08
N SER A 61 5.34 -14.09 -2.24
CA SER A 61 4.89 -13.62 -3.54
C SER A 61 4.70 -14.79 -4.48
N GLN A 62 3.61 -14.78 -5.23
CA GLN A 62 3.29 -15.75 -6.26
C GLN A 62 2.82 -14.98 -7.49
N ARG A 63 3.31 -15.36 -8.67
CA ARG A 63 2.97 -14.71 -9.93
C ARG A 63 2.43 -15.76 -10.89
N ASP A 64 1.31 -15.45 -11.51
CA ASP A 64 0.77 -16.19 -12.65
C ASP A 64 0.73 -15.31 -13.92
N HIS A 65 0.02 -15.73 -14.95
CA HIS A 65 -0.06 -14.99 -16.21
C HIS A 65 -0.98 -13.76 -16.16
N VAL A 66 -1.84 -13.64 -15.15
CA VAL A 66 -2.93 -12.66 -15.03
C VAL A 66 -2.69 -11.69 -13.86
N GLU A 67 -2.05 -12.11 -12.79
CA GLU A 67 -1.78 -11.30 -11.62
C GLU A 67 -0.55 -11.79 -10.81
N GLN A 68 -0.07 -10.90 -9.95
CA GLN A 68 0.90 -11.22 -8.91
C GLN A 68 0.25 -11.00 -7.55
N GLN A 69 0.23 -12.05 -6.75
CA GLN A 69 -0.28 -12.06 -5.40
C GLN A 69 0.89 -11.89 -4.42
N PHE A 70 0.65 -11.12 -3.37
CA PHE A 70 1.58 -10.88 -2.29
C PHE A 70 0.90 -11.09 -0.94
N THR A 71 1.68 -11.57 0.02
CA THR A 71 1.36 -11.43 1.44
C THR A 71 2.38 -10.50 2.06
N PHE A 72 1.91 -9.37 2.61
CA PHE A 72 2.75 -8.39 3.28
C PHE A 72 2.71 -8.56 4.80
N CYS A 73 3.87 -8.38 5.42
CA CYS A 73 4.03 -8.27 6.86
C CYS A 73 4.71 -6.95 7.25
N ASP A 74 4.73 -6.69 8.56
CA ASP A 74 5.23 -5.43 9.10
C ASP A 74 6.74 -5.25 8.86
N LEU A 75 7.18 -4.01 8.64
CA LEU A 75 8.60 -3.69 8.48
C LEU A 75 9.44 -4.16 9.68
N PHE A 76 8.89 -4.01 10.89
CA PHE A 76 9.64 -4.22 12.13
C PHE A 76 9.54 -5.65 12.67
N HIS A 77 8.58 -6.46 12.20
CA HIS A 77 8.43 -7.85 12.62
C HIS A 77 7.60 -8.68 11.63
N LYS A 78 7.84 -9.99 11.59
CA LYS A 78 7.08 -10.93 10.75
C LYS A 78 5.80 -11.47 11.41
N ARG A 79 5.42 -10.95 12.58
CA ARG A 79 4.17 -11.34 13.25
C ARG A 79 2.96 -10.73 12.56
N ALA A 80 1.83 -11.43 12.63
CA ALA A 80 0.52 -10.95 12.22
C ALA A 80 0.19 -9.58 12.88
N PRO A 81 -0.67 -8.74 12.26
CA PRO A 81 -1.50 -9.03 11.09
C PRO A 81 -0.74 -9.00 9.75
N TYR A 82 -1.32 -9.66 8.74
CA TYR A 82 -0.83 -9.66 7.35
C TYR A 82 -1.87 -9.02 6.42
N ILE A 83 -1.40 -8.45 5.31
CA ILE A 83 -2.25 -7.98 4.22
C ILE A 83 -2.02 -8.88 3.01
N ARG A 84 -3.10 -9.44 2.44
CA ARG A 84 -3.06 -10.00 1.10
C ARG A 84 -3.22 -8.89 0.09
N ALA A 85 -2.42 -8.92 -0.96
CA ALA A 85 -2.44 -7.90 -1.98
C ALA A 85 -2.32 -8.52 -3.36
N THR A 86 -2.98 -7.90 -4.34
CA THR A 86 -3.08 -8.43 -5.70
C THR A 86 -2.73 -7.34 -6.67
N TYR A 87 -1.89 -7.67 -7.64
CA TYR A 87 -1.38 -6.76 -8.63
C TYR A 87 -1.58 -7.29 -10.05
N ASN A 88 -2.50 -6.66 -10.77
CA ASN A 88 -3.03 -7.20 -12.02
C ASN A 88 -2.08 -6.96 -13.21
N ALA A 89 -1.89 -7.99 -14.05
CA ALA A 89 -1.04 -7.95 -15.24
C ALA A 89 -1.41 -6.89 -16.26
N THR A 90 -2.67 -6.49 -16.35
CA THR A 90 -3.08 -5.40 -17.25
C THR A 90 -2.49 -4.05 -16.83
N ILE A 91 -2.25 -3.83 -15.54
CA ILE A 91 -1.65 -2.60 -15.02
C ILE A 91 -0.16 -2.54 -15.39
N TRP A 92 0.49 -3.70 -15.47
CA TRP A 92 1.95 -3.77 -15.44
C TRP A 92 2.60 -4.27 -16.71
N ARG A 93 1.90 -5.10 -17.49
CA ARG A 93 2.30 -5.47 -18.84
C ARG A 93 2.18 -4.31 -19.82
N ALA A 94 1.46 -3.25 -19.45
CA ALA A 94 1.34 -2.03 -20.25
C ALA A 94 2.66 -1.22 -20.34
N ALA A 95 3.66 -1.50 -19.50
CA ALA A 95 4.96 -0.82 -19.50
C ALA A 95 6.13 -1.80 -19.32
N GLU A 96 7.12 -1.78 -20.21
CA GLU A 96 8.29 -2.68 -20.19
C GLU A 96 9.15 -2.56 -18.92
N LEU A 97 9.11 -1.40 -18.23
CA LEU A 97 9.89 -1.13 -17.01
C LEU A 97 9.45 -1.99 -15.81
N TYR A 98 8.28 -2.60 -15.87
CA TYR A 98 7.70 -3.29 -14.72
C TYR A 98 8.42 -4.60 -14.33
N GLU A 99 8.97 -5.34 -15.29
CA GLU A 99 9.77 -6.54 -14.98
C GLU A 99 10.98 -6.19 -14.09
N PHE A 100 11.45 -4.94 -14.12
CA PHE A 100 12.55 -4.49 -13.27
C PHE A 100 12.12 -4.27 -11.81
N ASP A 101 10.91 -3.75 -11.60
CA ASP A 101 10.44 -3.32 -10.28
C ASP A 101 9.85 -4.47 -9.47
N SER A 102 8.98 -5.28 -10.07
CA SER A 102 8.23 -6.31 -9.35
C SER A 102 8.90 -7.68 -9.29
N LYS A 103 9.75 -8.01 -10.28
CA LYS A 103 10.43 -9.31 -10.31
C LYS A 103 11.38 -9.45 -9.13
N ARG A 104 11.99 -8.34 -8.71
CA ARG A 104 12.82 -8.26 -7.50
C ARG A 104 12.02 -8.49 -6.21
N LEU A 105 10.69 -8.34 -6.27
CA LEU A 105 9.79 -8.59 -5.14
C LEU A 105 9.25 -10.03 -5.13
N LEU A 106 9.70 -10.89 -6.05
CA LEU A 106 9.49 -12.34 -5.94
C LEU A 106 10.32 -12.95 -4.81
N HIS A 107 11.36 -12.26 -4.34
CA HIS A 107 12.20 -12.72 -3.24
C HIS A 107 11.47 -12.58 -1.90
N HIS A 108 11.55 -13.65 -1.11
CA HIS A 108 11.09 -13.63 0.27
C HIS A 108 11.86 -12.56 1.05
N ASP A 109 11.13 -11.80 1.86
CA ASP A 109 11.65 -10.79 2.78
C ASP A 109 12.10 -9.45 2.19
N ALA A 110 11.89 -9.24 0.89
CA ALA A 110 12.15 -7.94 0.26
C ALA A 110 11.31 -6.83 0.91
N ILE A 111 11.90 -5.67 1.09
CA ILE A 111 11.18 -4.46 1.51
C ILE A 111 10.61 -3.80 0.25
N CYS A 112 9.34 -3.40 0.31
CA CYS A 112 8.67 -2.73 -0.80
C CYS A 112 7.94 -1.48 -0.35
N ARG A 113 7.84 -0.53 -1.28
CA ARG A 113 6.87 0.57 -1.27
C ARG A 113 5.74 0.18 -2.21
N CYS A 114 4.52 0.15 -1.69
CA CYS A 114 3.32 -0.24 -2.43
C CYS A 114 2.31 0.91 -2.36
N ILE A 115 1.68 1.24 -3.48
CA ILE A 115 0.53 2.15 -3.54
C ILE A 115 -0.68 1.35 -4.01
N GLY A 116 -1.77 1.40 -3.27
CA GLY A 116 -2.97 0.64 -3.59
C GLY A 116 -4.23 1.10 -2.89
N LYS A 117 -5.36 0.48 -3.23
CA LYS A 117 -6.65 0.70 -2.59
C LYS A 117 -7.10 -0.57 -1.86
N MET A 118 -7.61 -0.41 -0.65
CA MET A 118 -8.22 -1.52 0.07
C MET A 118 -9.56 -1.85 -0.60
N ARG A 119 -9.87 -3.13 -0.76
CA ARG A 119 -11.20 -3.62 -1.15
C ARG A 119 -11.66 -4.74 -0.23
N ARG A 120 -12.97 -4.96 -0.21
CA ARG A 120 -13.55 -6.12 0.47
C ARG A 120 -13.50 -7.33 -0.47
N GLN A 121 -13.03 -8.47 0.04
CA GLN A 121 -12.94 -9.72 -0.71
C GLN A 121 -13.56 -10.84 0.14
N GLY A 122 -14.81 -11.20 -0.16
CA GLY A 122 -15.59 -12.11 0.68
C GLY A 122 -15.70 -11.59 2.12
N ASN A 123 -15.26 -12.41 3.08
CA ASN A 123 -15.21 -12.05 4.51
C ASN A 123 -13.91 -11.33 4.91
N GLY A 124 -12.97 -11.15 3.99
CA GLY A 124 -11.67 -10.55 4.24
C GLY A 124 -11.46 -9.21 3.55
N TRP A 125 -10.23 -8.73 3.67
CA TRP A 125 -9.75 -7.50 3.06
C TRP A 125 -8.58 -7.83 2.14
N GLU A 126 -8.48 -7.10 1.04
CA GLU A 126 -7.44 -7.28 0.06
C GLU A 126 -6.98 -5.91 -0.44
N LEU A 127 -5.68 -5.72 -0.53
CA LEU A 127 -5.09 -4.52 -1.12
C LEU A 127 -4.94 -4.72 -2.62
N VAL A 128 -5.68 -3.94 -3.42
CA VAL A 128 -5.46 -3.87 -4.86
C VAL A 128 -4.29 -2.92 -5.10
N ILE A 129 -3.19 -3.48 -5.58
CA ILE A 129 -1.99 -2.72 -5.85
C ILE A 129 -2.20 -1.96 -7.17
N LEU A 130 -1.85 -0.67 -7.15
CA LEU A 130 -1.78 0.18 -8.34
C LEU A 130 -0.34 0.35 -8.79
N ASN A 131 0.59 0.40 -7.84
CA ASN A 131 2.01 0.44 -8.13
C ASN A 131 2.85 -0.13 -6.99
N ILE A 132 3.99 -0.74 -7.30
CA ILE A 132 4.86 -1.36 -6.31
C ILE A 132 6.32 -1.36 -6.76
N TRP A 133 7.21 -1.04 -5.82
CA TRP A 133 8.66 -1.01 -6.06
C TRP A 133 9.44 -1.58 -4.88
N PRO A 134 10.66 -2.10 -5.12
CA PRO A 134 11.61 -2.38 -4.06
C PRO A 134 11.97 -1.09 -3.33
N ALA A 135 12.07 -1.17 -2.01
CA ALA A 135 12.51 -0.07 -1.17
C ALA A 135 13.63 -0.53 -0.24
N LYS A 136 14.45 0.41 0.21
CA LYS A 136 15.51 0.21 1.18
C LYS A 136 15.16 0.92 2.48
N TRP A 137 15.93 0.61 3.54
CA TRP A 137 15.80 1.32 4.81
C TRP A 137 16.06 2.81 4.68
N ASP A 138 16.97 3.22 3.79
CA ASP A 138 17.26 4.64 3.54
C ASP A 138 16.03 5.38 3.01
N ASP A 139 15.27 4.77 2.09
CA ASP A 139 14.02 5.33 1.58
C ASP A 139 13.00 5.54 2.71
N ILE A 140 12.87 4.54 3.59
CA ILE A 140 11.98 4.60 4.76
C ILE A 140 12.40 5.70 5.72
N LEU A 141 13.70 5.84 6.00
CA LEU A 141 14.23 6.86 6.90
C LEU A 141 14.02 8.27 6.34
N TRP A 142 14.15 8.43 5.03
CA TRP A 142 13.87 9.70 4.36
C TRP A 142 12.39 10.09 4.48
N VAL A 143 11.46 9.18 4.16
CA VAL A 143 10.00 9.46 4.26
C VAL A 143 9.55 9.64 5.71
N LYS A 144 10.18 8.96 6.67
CA LYS A 144 9.92 9.16 8.10
C LYS A 144 10.15 10.62 8.53
N GLY A 145 11.07 11.34 7.88
CA GLY A 145 11.41 12.73 8.18
C GLY A 145 10.38 13.77 7.69
N ILE A 146 9.34 13.33 6.97
CA ILE A 146 8.26 14.16 6.39
C ILE A 146 6.95 13.98 7.17
#